data_AF-A0A2D2CX73-F1
#
_entry.id   AF-A0A2D2CX73-F1
#
_cell.length_a   1.000
_cell.length_b   1.000
_cell.length_c   1.000
_cell.angle_alpha   90.00
_cell.angle_beta   90.00
_cell.angle_gamma   90.00
#
_symmetry.space_group_name_H-M   'P 1'
#
loop_
_entity.id
_entity.type
_entity.pdbx_description
1 polymer ?
#
loop_
_entity_poly.entity_id
_entity_poly.type
_entity_poly.pdbx_seq_one_letter_code
_entity_poly.pdbx_strand_id
1 'polypeptide(L)'
;MKGTLDAIQLELARATRRATERSGHALKLRLRERTDAAFPPKTRLAQTWRGDVYPDASSTTLEPAYYVYTKAPKIIHAFDKGATIRARNGVYLAIPAPAAGVRQWNRALTPREWQAATGIELTFVPLAGGQHALLVAHAYWQRQAPKYRHRRKFSPILARIMSRGQRFVPIFYLSKQTTLRKRLDIEAIAREFGGSFRDSLERELAKME
;
A
#
# COMPACT_ATOMS: atom_id res chain seq x y z
N MET A 1 18.33 27.71 45.19
CA MET A 1 17.93 26.30 45.04
C MET A 1 16.83 26.10 44.00
N LYS A 2 15.72 26.85 44.01
CA LYS A 2 14.59 26.66 43.06
C LYS A 2 15.00 26.75 41.59
N GLY A 3 15.77 27.76 41.20
CA GLY A 3 16.24 27.93 39.81
C GLY A 3 17.22 26.85 39.30
N THR A 4 17.91 26.12 40.18
CA THR A 4 18.82 25.03 39.79
C THR A 4 18.03 23.75 39.50
N LEU A 5 16.99 23.48 40.30
CA LEU A 5 16.09 22.33 40.10
C LEU A 5 15.29 22.49 38.79
N ASP A 6 14.76 23.69 38.54
CA ASP A 6 13.98 23.99 37.33
C ASP A 6 14.86 23.85 36.06
N ALA A 7 16.13 24.26 36.13
CA ALA A 7 17.08 24.08 35.03
C ALA A 7 17.40 22.60 34.75
N ILE A 8 17.60 21.79 35.80
CA ILE A 8 17.84 20.34 35.65
C ILE A 8 16.60 19.65 35.06
N GLN A 9 15.40 19.99 35.52
CA GLN A 9 14.15 19.44 34.99
C GLN A 9 13.96 19.79 33.50
N LEU A 10 14.26 21.03 33.12
CA LEU A 10 14.19 21.47 31.73
C LEU A 10 15.15 20.68 30.83
N GLU A 11 16.40 20.49 31.27
CA GLU A 11 17.37 19.70 30.49
C GLU A 11 17.01 18.21 30.42
N LEU A 12 16.51 17.62 31.51
CA LEU A 12 16.02 16.25 31.52
C LEU A 12 14.83 16.07 30.56
N ALA A 13 13.88 17.01 30.56
CA ALA A 13 12.75 16.99 29.64
C ALA A 13 13.21 17.06 28.17
N ARG A 14 14.19 17.91 27.87
CA ARG A 14 14.79 18.00 26.53
C ARG A 14 15.52 16.72 26.14
N ALA A 15 16.31 16.13 27.04
CA ALA A 15 17.01 14.87 26.80
C ALA A 15 16.02 13.72 26.53
N THR A 16 14.97 13.62 27.35
CA THR A 16 13.93 12.59 27.21
C THR A 16 13.17 12.74 25.89
N ARG A 17 12.89 13.98 25.48
CA ARG A 17 12.27 14.28 24.17
C ARG A 17 13.17 13.86 23.02
N ARG A 18 14.46 14.23 23.05
CA ARG A 18 15.43 13.84 22.02
C ARG A 18 15.58 12.31 21.93
N ALA A 19 15.59 11.62 23.06
CA ALA A 19 15.63 10.17 23.11
C ALA A 19 14.39 9.55 22.45
N THR A 20 13.20 10.03 22.84
CA THR A 20 11.91 9.60 22.27
C THR A 20 11.83 9.82 20.77
N GLU A 21 12.25 10.99 20.30
CA GLU A 21 12.29 11.34 18.88
C GLU A 21 13.21 10.41 18.09
N ARG A 22 14.40 10.10 18.62
CA ARG A 22 15.35 9.20 17.95
C ARG A 22 14.82 7.78 17.86
N SER A 23 14.34 7.22 18.96
CA SER A 23 13.82 5.85 19.00
C SER A 23 12.59 5.70 18.12
N GLY A 24 11.65 6.64 18.21
CA GLY A 24 10.45 6.65 17.37
C GLY A 24 10.77 6.84 15.88
N HIS A 25 11.74 7.71 15.56
CA HIS A 25 12.21 7.89 14.19
C HIS A 25 12.87 6.62 13.64
N ALA A 26 13.69 5.94 14.46
CA ALA A 26 14.33 4.68 14.09
C ALA A 26 13.31 3.57 13.83
N LEU A 27 12.27 3.44 14.68
CA LEU A 27 11.16 2.51 14.47
C LEU A 27 10.44 2.79 13.14
N LYS A 28 10.14 4.06 12.86
CA LYS A 28 9.52 4.47 11.58
C LYS A 28 10.39 4.10 10.39
N LEU A 29 11.71 4.32 10.47
CA LEU A 29 12.64 3.93 9.40
C LEU A 29 12.69 2.42 9.21
N ARG A 30 12.70 1.64 10.29
CA ARG A 30 12.65 0.17 10.22
C ARG A 30 11.38 -0.33 9.54
N LEU A 31 10.23 0.24 9.89
CA LEU A 31 8.96 -0.08 9.25
C LEU A 31 8.99 0.23 7.75
N ARG A 32 9.63 1.33 7.36
CA ARG A 32 9.84 1.67 5.94
C ARG A 32 10.71 0.64 5.22
N GLU A 33 11.88 0.34 5.78
CA GLU A 33 12.81 -0.65 5.24
C GLU A 33 12.13 -2.02 5.03
N ARG A 34 11.45 -2.53 6.08
CA ARG A 34 10.71 -3.79 6.01
C ARG A 34 9.58 -3.76 4.99
N THR A 35 8.91 -2.62 4.85
CA THR A 35 7.89 -2.43 3.81
C THR A 35 8.53 -2.46 2.42
N ASP A 36 9.59 -1.71 2.17
CA ASP A 36 10.25 -1.70 0.86
C ASP A 36 10.80 -3.09 0.47
N ALA A 37 11.32 -3.86 1.44
CA ALA A 37 11.76 -5.24 1.20
C ALA A 37 10.61 -6.22 0.91
N ALA A 38 9.42 -5.99 1.48
CA ALA A 38 8.28 -6.89 1.38
C ALA A 38 7.46 -6.73 0.09
N PHE A 39 7.59 -5.60 -0.62
CA PHE A 39 6.77 -5.26 -1.78
C PHE A 39 7.60 -5.05 -3.05
N PRO A 40 7.00 -5.22 -4.25
CA PRO A 40 7.70 -4.96 -5.49
C PRO A 40 8.28 -3.53 -5.56
N PRO A 41 9.40 -3.33 -6.26
CA PRO A 41 9.97 -2.01 -6.46
C PRO A 41 8.94 -1.09 -7.15
N LYS A 42 9.02 0.22 -6.86
CA LYS A 42 8.12 1.29 -7.36
C LYS A 42 6.79 1.44 -6.63
N THR A 43 6.53 0.71 -5.55
CA THR A 43 5.42 1.07 -4.63
C THR A 43 5.85 2.26 -3.76
N ARG A 44 4.92 3.18 -3.47
CA ARG A 44 5.14 4.29 -2.51
C ARG A 44 4.66 3.93 -1.10
N LEU A 45 4.65 2.63 -0.78
CA LEU A 45 3.97 2.14 0.41
C LEU A 45 4.77 2.43 1.68
N ALA A 46 6.10 2.32 1.66
CA ALA A 46 6.94 2.69 2.80
C ALA A 46 6.73 4.16 3.22
N GLN A 47 6.59 5.06 2.25
CA GLN A 47 6.40 6.50 2.48
C GLN A 47 5.05 6.84 3.13
N THR A 48 4.14 5.87 3.22
CA THR A 48 2.88 6.01 3.96
C THR A 48 3.10 6.01 5.47
N TRP A 49 4.20 5.43 5.96
CA TRP A 49 4.58 5.50 7.38
C TRP A 49 4.95 6.94 7.76
N ARG A 50 4.29 7.44 8.80
CA ARG A 50 4.40 8.77 9.40
C ARG A 50 4.72 8.62 10.88
N GLY A 51 5.21 9.70 11.46
CA GLY A 51 5.62 9.73 12.84
C GLY A 51 5.52 11.14 13.37
N ASP A 52 4.76 11.32 14.43
CA ASP A 52 4.51 12.60 15.08
C ASP A 52 4.95 12.52 16.54
N VAL A 53 5.48 13.62 17.07
CA VAL A 53 5.97 13.74 18.45
C VAL A 53 4.92 14.50 19.25
N TYR A 54 4.63 14.02 20.44
CA TYR A 54 3.71 14.64 21.37
C TYR A 54 4.39 14.90 22.72
N PRO A 55 4.08 16.02 23.38
CA PRO A 55 3.35 17.16 22.81
C PRO A 55 4.24 17.91 21.79
N ASP A 56 3.67 18.91 21.11
CA ASP A 56 4.40 19.68 20.10
C ASP A 56 5.61 20.45 20.71
N ALA A 57 6.40 21.10 19.86
CA ALA A 57 7.64 21.77 20.29
C ALA A 57 7.40 22.91 21.30
N SER A 58 6.16 23.38 21.46
CA SER A 58 5.82 24.52 22.31
C SER A 58 5.77 24.17 23.80
N SER A 59 5.69 22.88 24.14
CA SER A 59 5.58 22.41 25.51
C SER A 59 6.73 21.50 25.91
N THR A 60 7.22 21.72 27.12
CA THR A 60 8.28 20.94 27.75
C THR A 60 7.63 19.92 28.69
N THR A 61 7.93 18.64 28.50
CA THR A 61 7.42 17.55 29.32
C THR A 61 8.52 16.53 29.60
N LEU A 62 8.43 15.87 30.76
CA LEU A 62 9.23 14.70 31.10
C LEU A 62 8.69 13.41 30.46
N GLU A 63 7.47 13.45 29.93
CA GLU A 63 6.79 12.30 29.32
C GLU A 63 6.45 12.55 27.85
N PRO A 64 7.44 12.76 26.98
CA PRO A 64 7.21 12.85 25.54
C PRO A 64 6.83 11.49 24.96
N ALA A 65 6.03 11.48 23.90
CA ALA A 65 5.63 10.29 23.17
C ALA A 65 5.88 10.45 21.66
N TYR A 66 6.20 9.33 20.99
CA TYR A 66 6.30 9.28 19.53
C TYR A 66 5.25 8.35 18.97
N TYR A 67 4.37 8.87 18.12
CA TYR A 67 3.29 8.08 17.51
C TYR A 67 3.62 7.75 16.06
N VAL A 68 3.82 6.46 15.76
CA VAL A 68 4.04 5.96 14.39
C VAL A 68 2.73 5.42 13.81
N TYR A 69 2.37 5.86 12.60
CA TYR A 69 1.16 5.42 11.92
C TYR A 69 1.36 5.34 10.40
N THR A 70 0.40 4.75 9.68
CA THR A 70 0.43 4.68 8.21
C THR A 70 -0.78 5.39 7.60
N LYS A 71 -0.57 6.10 6.48
CA LYS A 71 -1.65 6.63 5.63
C LYS A 71 -2.35 5.55 4.79
N ALA A 72 -1.88 4.31 4.82
CA ALA A 72 -2.45 3.17 4.10
C ALA A 72 -2.81 2.00 5.05
N PRO A 73 -3.59 2.24 6.13
CA PRO A 73 -3.80 1.26 7.19
C PRO A 73 -4.43 -0.04 6.68
N LYS A 74 -5.41 0.06 5.78
CA LYS A 74 -6.09 -1.12 5.22
C LYS A 74 -5.14 -2.02 4.42
N ILE A 75 -4.21 -1.44 3.67
CA ILE A 75 -3.26 -2.21 2.85
C ILE A 75 -2.26 -2.90 3.78
N ILE A 76 -1.63 -2.13 4.67
CA ILE A 76 -0.64 -2.64 5.62
C ILE A 76 -1.24 -3.75 6.50
N HIS A 77 -2.43 -3.52 7.07
CA HIS A 77 -3.11 -4.50 7.91
C HIS A 77 -3.46 -5.78 7.14
N ALA A 78 -3.90 -5.66 5.89
CA ALA A 78 -4.21 -6.83 5.07
C ALA A 78 -2.99 -7.73 4.83
N PHE A 79 -1.79 -7.15 4.69
CA PHE A 79 -0.54 -7.90 4.53
C PHE A 79 0.13 -8.31 5.85
N ASP A 80 -0.21 -7.67 6.97
CA ASP A 80 0.18 -8.10 8.32
C ASP A 80 -0.62 -9.34 8.77
N LYS A 81 -1.92 -9.37 8.49
CA LYS A 81 -2.82 -10.46 8.89
C LYS A 81 -3.02 -11.56 7.85
N GLY A 82 -2.61 -11.33 6.60
CA GLY A 82 -2.86 -12.28 5.51
C GLY A 82 -4.35 -12.35 5.14
N ALA A 83 -4.98 -11.19 4.96
CA ALA A 83 -6.42 -11.09 4.78
C ALA A 83 -6.93 -11.78 3.49
N THR A 84 -8.12 -12.38 3.56
CA THR A 84 -8.84 -12.89 2.39
C THR A 84 -9.74 -11.80 1.80
N ILE A 85 -9.50 -11.48 0.53
CA ILE A 85 -10.30 -10.54 -0.24
C ILE A 85 -11.35 -11.32 -1.03
N ARG A 86 -12.61 -10.89 -0.94
CA ARG A 86 -13.74 -11.43 -1.69
C ARG A 86 -14.55 -10.32 -2.34
N ALA A 87 -15.32 -10.66 -3.38
CA ALA A 87 -16.24 -9.72 -3.98
C ALA A 87 -17.29 -9.26 -2.95
N ARG A 88 -17.53 -7.94 -2.87
CA ARG A 88 -18.59 -7.39 -2.02
C ARG A 88 -19.96 -7.63 -2.62
N ASN A 89 -20.10 -7.31 -3.91
CA ASN A 89 -21.34 -7.41 -4.67
C ASN A 89 -21.07 -8.30 -5.90
N GLY A 90 -21.44 -9.57 -5.81
CA GLY A 90 -21.24 -10.56 -6.88
C GLY A 90 -20.36 -11.73 -6.46
N VAL A 91 -20.16 -12.67 -7.41
CA VAL A 91 -19.46 -13.93 -7.16
C VAL A 91 -17.94 -13.80 -7.36
N TYR A 92 -17.50 -12.91 -8.25
CA TYR A 92 -16.11 -12.81 -8.68
C TYR A 92 -15.53 -11.41 -8.50
N LEU A 93 -14.27 -11.35 -8.08
CA LEU A 93 -13.36 -10.22 -8.27
C LEU A 93 -12.96 -10.16 -9.73
N ALA A 94 -13.25 -9.05 -10.41
CA ALA A 94 -12.83 -8.83 -11.79
C ALA A 94 -11.51 -8.06 -11.84
N ILE A 95 -10.44 -8.75 -12.23
CA ILE A 95 -9.09 -8.20 -12.33
C ILE A 95 -8.78 -7.94 -13.81
N PRO A 96 -8.58 -6.68 -14.24
CA PRO A 96 -8.32 -6.37 -15.64
C PRO A 96 -6.99 -6.96 -16.08
N ALA A 97 -7.00 -7.69 -17.20
CA ALA A 97 -5.81 -8.15 -17.89
C ALA A 97 -5.15 -7.00 -18.66
N PRO A 98 -3.87 -7.12 -19.06
CA PRO A 98 -3.21 -6.10 -19.88
C PRO A 98 -3.98 -5.73 -21.17
N ALA A 99 -4.68 -6.72 -21.76
CA ALA A 99 -5.48 -6.56 -22.97
C ALA A 99 -6.76 -5.73 -22.78
N ALA A 100 -7.24 -5.55 -21.54
CA ALA A 100 -8.41 -4.70 -21.27
C ALA A 100 -8.17 -3.24 -21.69
N GLY A 101 -6.91 -2.82 -21.84
CA GLY A 101 -6.57 -1.42 -22.03
C GLY A 101 -6.69 -0.67 -20.69
N VAL A 102 -5.71 0.19 -20.41
CA VAL A 102 -5.57 0.77 -19.08
C VAL A 102 -6.65 1.85 -18.83
N ARG A 103 -7.53 1.55 -17.87
CA ARG A 103 -8.29 2.34 -16.88
C ARG A 103 -8.59 3.85 -17.04
N GLN A 104 -9.78 4.18 -16.55
CA GLN A 104 -10.17 5.47 -15.98
C GLN A 104 -9.33 5.85 -14.73
N TRP A 105 -9.12 7.14 -14.52
CA TRP A 105 -8.36 7.68 -13.40
C TRP A 105 -8.95 7.20 -12.06
N ASN A 106 -8.11 6.73 -11.14
CA ASN A 106 -8.43 6.36 -9.75
C ASN A 106 -9.36 5.16 -9.45
N ARG A 107 -10.03 4.50 -10.41
CA ARG A 107 -10.87 3.30 -10.10
C ARG A 107 -10.65 2.13 -11.05
N ALA A 108 -10.68 0.91 -10.51
CA ALA A 108 -10.55 -0.32 -11.29
C ALA A 108 -11.66 -0.41 -12.34
N LEU A 109 -11.26 -0.59 -13.61
CA LEU A 109 -12.18 -0.76 -14.72
C LEU A 109 -13.00 -2.03 -14.47
N THR A 110 -14.33 -1.90 -14.50
CA THR A 110 -15.23 -3.04 -14.35
C THR A 110 -15.58 -3.64 -15.71
N PRO A 111 -16.01 -4.92 -15.77
CA PRO A 111 -16.45 -5.53 -17.02
C PRO A 111 -17.58 -4.75 -17.71
N ARG A 112 -18.58 -4.29 -16.94
CA ARG A 112 -19.70 -3.50 -17.46
C ARG A 112 -19.25 -2.18 -18.08
N GLU A 113 -18.35 -1.46 -17.40
CA GLU A 113 -17.77 -0.22 -17.94
C GLU A 113 -16.94 -0.49 -19.19
N TRP A 114 -16.19 -1.59 -19.23
CA TRP A 114 -15.41 -1.99 -20.41
C TRP A 114 -16.31 -2.26 -21.62
N GLN A 115 -17.37 -3.07 -21.45
CA GLN A 115 -18.32 -3.39 -22.52
C GLN A 115 -19.04 -2.12 -23.03
N ALA A 116 -19.45 -1.23 -22.12
CA ALA A 116 -20.08 0.04 -22.49
C ALA A 116 -19.12 0.97 -23.27
N ALA A 117 -17.84 0.95 -22.94
CA ALA A 117 -16.84 1.78 -23.62
C ALA A 117 -16.38 1.21 -24.98
N THR A 118 -16.45 -0.11 -25.17
CA THR A 118 -15.95 -0.79 -26.38
C THR A 118 -17.06 -1.21 -27.34
N GLY A 119 -18.28 -1.38 -26.86
CA GLY A 119 -19.39 -1.99 -27.60
C GLY A 119 -19.23 -3.50 -27.82
N ILE A 120 -18.21 -4.13 -27.22
CA ILE A 120 -17.93 -5.55 -27.39
C ILE A 120 -18.49 -6.32 -26.19
N GLU A 121 -19.26 -7.36 -26.46
CA GLU A 121 -19.73 -8.26 -25.41
C GLU A 121 -18.65 -9.21 -24.93
N LEU A 122 -18.58 -9.39 -23.61
CA LEU A 122 -17.65 -10.32 -22.98
C LEU A 122 -18.31 -11.68 -22.78
N THR A 123 -17.60 -12.74 -23.16
CA THR A 123 -18.03 -14.12 -22.94
C THR A 123 -17.38 -14.68 -21.69
N PHE A 124 -18.18 -15.29 -20.83
CA PHE A 124 -17.72 -15.95 -19.62
C PHE A 124 -17.18 -17.35 -19.94
N VAL A 125 -15.95 -17.61 -19.51
CA VAL A 125 -15.29 -18.91 -19.69
C VAL A 125 -14.87 -19.44 -18.31
N PRO A 126 -15.54 -20.47 -17.76
CA PRO A 126 -15.14 -21.06 -16.49
C PRO A 126 -13.81 -21.82 -16.64
N LEU A 127 -12.96 -21.75 -15.61
CA LEU A 127 -11.77 -22.58 -15.51
C LEU A 127 -12.06 -23.81 -14.64
N ALA A 128 -11.24 -24.85 -14.80
CA ALA A 128 -11.33 -26.05 -13.99
C ALA A 128 -11.31 -25.72 -12.48
N GLY A 129 -12.19 -26.37 -11.71
CA GLY A 129 -12.32 -26.15 -10.26
C GLY A 129 -13.19 -24.97 -9.84
N GLY A 130 -13.75 -24.18 -10.77
CA GLY A 130 -14.84 -23.22 -10.50
C GLY A 130 -14.51 -22.02 -9.59
N GLN A 131 -13.26 -21.92 -9.09
CA GLN A 131 -12.76 -20.79 -8.31
C GLN A 131 -12.35 -19.60 -9.18
N HIS A 132 -11.92 -19.91 -10.40
CA HIS A 132 -11.45 -18.94 -11.38
C HIS A 132 -12.28 -19.02 -12.66
N ALA A 133 -12.37 -17.91 -13.35
CA ALA A 133 -12.97 -17.82 -14.68
C ALA A 133 -12.32 -16.68 -15.46
N LEU A 134 -12.61 -16.59 -16.74
CA LEU A 134 -12.18 -15.51 -17.62
C LEU A 134 -13.40 -14.80 -18.18
N LEU A 135 -13.26 -13.50 -18.41
CA LEU A 135 -14.09 -12.79 -19.37
C LEU A 135 -13.24 -12.52 -20.60
N VAL A 136 -13.67 -13.06 -21.72
CA VAL A 136 -12.94 -13.02 -22.98
C VAL A 136 -13.72 -12.22 -24.02
N ALA A 137 -13.01 -11.60 -24.95
CA ALA A 137 -13.59 -11.01 -26.15
C ALA A 137 -13.27 -11.89 -27.37
N HIS A 138 -14.27 -12.16 -28.21
CA HIS A 138 -14.10 -12.87 -29.48
C HIS A 138 -13.71 -11.97 -30.66
N ALA A 139 -13.65 -10.65 -30.42
CA ALA A 139 -13.09 -9.67 -31.34
C ALA A 139 -11.78 -9.12 -30.75
N TYR A 140 -10.73 -8.99 -31.58
CA TYR A 140 -9.47 -8.40 -31.15
C TYR A 140 -9.57 -6.86 -31.12
N TRP A 141 -9.05 -6.30 -30.03
CA TRP A 141 -8.91 -4.86 -29.85
C TRP A 141 -7.44 -4.50 -29.85
N GLN A 142 -7.02 -3.57 -30.73
CA GLN A 142 -5.65 -3.05 -30.70
C GLN A 142 -5.60 -1.74 -29.94
N ARG A 143 -4.66 -1.66 -28.98
CA ARG A 143 -4.33 -0.42 -28.28
C ARG A 143 -4.00 0.67 -29.30
N GLN A 144 -4.55 1.88 -29.13
CA GLN A 144 -4.06 3.02 -29.91
C GLN A 144 -2.56 3.18 -29.68
N ALA A 145 -1.82 3.50 -30.75
CA ALA A 145 -0.36 3.68 -30.73
C ALA A 145 0.07 4.62 -29.57
N PRO A 146 1.31 4.50 -29.05
CA PRO A 146 1.79 5.27 -27.89
C PRO A 146 1.47 6.78 -27.93
N LYS A 147 1.45 7.38 -29.14
CA LYS A 147 1.09 8.78 -29.41
C LYS A 147 -0.34 9.19 -28.97
N TYR A 148 -1.25 8.23 -28.78
CA TYR A 148 -2.63 8.49 -28.34
C TYR A 148 -2.86 8.22 -26.85
N ARG A 149 -1.82 7.82 -26.09
CA ARG A 149 -1.90 7.51 -24.65
C ARG A 149 -2.30 8.70 -23.77
N HIS A 150 -2.17 9.93 -24.26
CA HIS A 150 -2.53 11.15 -23.54
C HIS A 150 -4.00 11.56 -23.67
N ARG A 151 -4.82 10.79 -24.39
CA ARG A 151 -6.25 11.11 -24.54
C ARG A 151 -7.02 10.68 -23.30
N ARG A 152 -7.80 11.62 -22.74
CA ARG A 152 -8.77 11.39 -21.65
C ARG A 152 -9.86 10.39 -22.02
N LYS A 153 -10.08 10.13 -23.31
CA LYS A 153 -11.08 9.20 -23.84
C LYS A 153 -10.39 8.05 -24.55
N PHE A 154 -10.67 6.85 -24.07
CA PHE A 154 -10.40 5.60 -24.77
C PHE A 154 -11.33 5.54 -25.99
N SER A 155 -10.76 5.43 -27.19
CA SER A 155 -11.53 5.11 -28.41
C SER A 155 -10.98 3.83 -29.01
N PRO A 156 -11.79 2.77 -29.13
CA PRO A 156 -11.33 1.51 -29.69
C PRO A 156 -11.01 1.63 -31.17
N ILE A 157 -9.90 1.00 -31.60
CA ILE A 157 -9.67 0.68 -33.01
C ILE A 157 -9.95 -0.83 -33.13
N LEU A 158 -11.04 -1.18 -33.79
CA LEU A 158 -11.35 -2.56 -34.15
C LEU A 158 -10.34 -3.01 -35.20
N ALA A 159 -9.37 -3.83 -34.80
CA ALA A 159 -8.45 -4.48 -35.73
C ALA A 159 -8.93 -5.91 -35.96
N ARG A 160 -9.45 -6.19 -37.16
CA ARG A 160 -10.10 -7.45 -37.53
C ARG A 160 -9.14 -8.59 -37.86
N ILE A 161 -7.86 -8.48 -37.51
CA ILE A 161 -6.84 -9.48 -37.86
C ILE A 161 -6.31 -10.09 -36.56
N MET A 162 -6.83 -11.25 -36.20
CA MET A 162 -6.21 -12.11 -35.19
C MET A 162 -4.91 -12.69 -35.76
N SER A 163 -3.89 -12.82 -34.93
CA SER A 163 -2.77 -13.72 -35.25
C SER A 163 -3.32 -15.12 -35.52
N ARG A 164 -2.76 -15.83 -36.52
CA ARG A 164 -3.25 -17.16 -36.92
C ARG A 164 -3.30 -18.09 -35.69
N GLY A 165 -4.52 -18.45 -35.25
CA GLY A 165 -4.78 -19.45 -34.22
C GLY A 165 -5.44 -18.98 -32.91
N GLN A 166 -5.41 -17.69 -32.57
CA GLN A 166 -6.18 -17.19 -31.41
C GLN A 166 -7.66 -17.10 -31.76
N ARG A 167 -8.56 -17.57 -30.87
CA ARG A 167 -10.03 -17.47 -31.03
C ARG A 167 -10.69 -16.47 -30.08
N PHE A 168 -9.97 -16.01 -29.07
CA PHE A 168 -10.44 -15.07 -28.05
C PHE A 168 -9.27 -14.38 -27.34
N VAL A 169 -9.56 -13.25 -26.70
CA VAL A 169 -8.61 -12.46 -25.91
C VAL A 169 -9.10 -12.36 -24.47
N PRO A 170 -8.35 -12.81 -23.45
CA PRO A 170 -8.69 -12.59 -22.05
C PRO A 170 -8.66 -11.10 -21.69
N ILE A 171 -9.80 -10.56 -21.27
CA ILE A 171 -9.96 -9.16 -20.85
C ILE A 171 -9.96 -9.04 -19.33
N PHE A 172 -10.65 -9.94 -18.62
CA PHE A 172 -10.62 -9.99 -17.16
C PHE A 172 -10.31 -11.39 -16.65
N TYR A 173 -9.49 -11.46 -15.60
CA TYR A 173 -9.36 -12.62 -14.73
C TYR A 173 -10.40 -12.50 -13.62
N LEU A 174 -11.19 -13.55 -13.42
CA LEU A 174 -12.21 -13.64 -12.38
C LEU A 174 -11.72 -14.57 -11.28
N SER A 175 -11.79 -14.12 -10.03
CA SER A 175 -11.49 -14.96 -8.85
C SER A 175 -12.55 -14.78 -7.78
N LYS A 176 -13.07 -15.87 -7.20
CA LYS A 176 -14.08 -15.76 -6.12
C LYS A 176 -13.52 -15.07 -4.88
N GLN A 177 -12.31 -15.47 -4.51
CA GLN A 177 -11.56 -14.89 -3.40
C GLN A 177 -10.06 -14.95 -3.68
N THR A 178 -9.27 -14.19 -2.93
CA THR A 178 -7.82 -14.32 -2.91
C THR A 178 -7.31 -14.07 -1.49
N THR A 179 -6.50 -14.98 -0.98
CA THR A 179 -5.87 -14.82 0.33
C THR A 179 -4.50 -14.21 0.14
N LEU A 180 -4.28 -13.05 0.76
CA LEU A 180 -2.98 -12.40 0.70
C LEU A 180 -1.99 -13.19 1.55
N ARG A 181 -0.79 -13.41 0.99
CA ARG A 181 0.33 -13.92 1.79
C ARG A 181 0.71 -12.88 2.84
N LYS A 182 0.92 -13.31 4.08
CA LYS A 182 1.53 -12.46 5.12
C LYS A 182 2.92 -12.02 4.66
N ARG A 183 3.11 -10.70 4.54
CA ARG A 183 4.35 -10.07 4.06
C ARG A 183 5.00 -9.17 5.10
N LEU A 184 4.23 -8.73 6.08
CA LEU A 184 4.68 -7.88 7.16
C LEU A 184 4.33 -8.53 8.50
N ASP A 185 5.10 -8.17 9.52
CA ASP A 185 4.81 -8.47 10.91
C ASP A 185 5.12 -7.23 11.74
N ILE A 186 4.12 -6.39 11.95
CA ILE A 186 4.30 -5.09 12.60
C ILE A 186 4.63 -5.27 14.08
N GLU A 187 4.04 -6.30 14.70
CA GLU A 187 4.23 -6.61 16.12
C GLU A 187 5.63 -7.14 16.40
N ALA A 188 6.17 -7.99 15.51
CA ALA A 188 7.57 -8.41 15.61
C ALA A 188 8.54 -7.22 15.48
N ILE A 189 8.27 -6.29 14.55
CA ILE A 189 9.09 -5.08 14.38
C ILE A 189 8.99 -4.18 15.63
N ALA A 190 7.80 -4.02 16.20
CA ALA A 190 7.62 -3.22 17.42
C ALA A 190 8.37 -3.83 18.61
N ARG A 191 8.33 -5.16 18.76
CA ARG A 191 9.08 -5.88 19.82
C ARG A 191 10.60 -5.73 19.68
N GLU A 192 11.14 -5.74 18.46
CA GLU A 192 12.56 -5.45 18.19
C GLU A 192 12.99 -4.09 18.78
N PHE A 193 12.07 -3.12 18.85
CA PHE A 193 12.35 -1.75 19.28
C PHE A 193 12.05 -1.45 20.75
N GLY A 194 11.53 -2.41 21.53
CA GLY A 194 11.13 -2.20 22.92
C GLY A 194 12.23 -1.65 23.84
N GLY A 195 13.49 -1.99 23.58
CA GLY A 195 14.66 -1.48 24.34
C GLY A 195 15.28 -0.18 23.79
N SER A 196 14.95 0.21 22.56
CA SER A 196 15.67 1.29 21.85
C SER A 196 15.52 2.68 22.47
N PHE A 197 14.48 2.90 23.28
CA PHE A 197 14.30 4.12 24.05
C PHE A 197 15.34 4.26 25.16
N ARG A 198 15.57 3.18 25.92
CA ARG A 198 16.55 3.16 27.00
C ARG A 198 17.93 3.53 26.48
N ASP A 199 18.38 2.87 25.41
CA ASP A 199 19.68 3.13 24.80
C ASP A 199 19.81 4.58 24.31
N SER A 200 18.72 5.15 23.80
CA SER A 200 18.70 6.54 23.34
C SER A 200 18.72 7.53 24.49
N LEU A 201 18.05 7.21 25.61
CA LEU A 201 18.04 8.03 26.82
C LEU A 201 19.41 8.03 27.49
N GLU A 202 20.02 6.86 27.69
CA GLU A 202 21.36 6.74 28.27
C GLU A 202 22.39 7.58 27.48
N ARG A 203 22.31 7.57 26.15
CA ARG A 203 23.15 8.42 25.28
C ARG A 203 22.90 9.92 25.41
N GLU A 204 21.66 10.33 25.71
CA GLU A 204 21.35 11.75 25.88
C GLU A 204 21.72 12.24 27.28
N LEU A 205 21.58 11.40 28.30
CA LEU A 205 22.02 11.70 29.67
C LEU A 205 23.54 11.80 29.77
N ALA A 206 24.30 10.92 29.09
CA ALA A 206 25.75 10.97 29.06
C ALA A 206 26.33 12.26 28.42
N LYS A 207 25.51 13.10 27.78
CA LYS A 207 25.91 14.41 27.24
C LYS A 207 25.62 15.57 28.19
N MET A 208 24.91 15.29 29.28
CA MET A 208 24.58 16.27 30.31
C MET A 208 25.66 16.32 31.42
N GLU A 209 26.51 15.29 31.48
CA GLU A 209 27.76 15.26 32.27
C GLU A 209 28.87 16.07 31.58
#